data_AF-A0A2G6IAA7-F1
#
_entry.id   AF-A0A2G6IAA7-F1
#
_cell.length_a   1.000
_cell.length_b   1.000
_cell.length_c   1.000
_cell.angle_alpha   90.00
_cell.angle_beta   90.00
_cell.angle_gamma   90.00
#
_symmetry.space_group_name_H-M   'P 1'
#
loop_
_entity.id
_entity.type
_entity.pdbx_description
1 polymer ?
#
loop_
_entity_poly.entity_id
_entity_poly.type
_entity_poly.pdbx_seq_one_letter_code
_entity_poly.pdbx_strand_id
1 'polypeptide(L)'
;MHRLRRFLPAFIALSVPAVLFATAPASAQTWRVTESQGSGTSASVCPQGVEGSDDFLCFRLECTPLEPIHFTIDLAGRGTLTAPVEVGLGVDGGEAGVMSFVPHEADGHTHLTAPFNPLLHESMVDLLQRGRRASLSLNLPGGVEEVPMGLTLSADSLLTAMRDCPKPVPPVGDAASLVLEEISRDCRDLGGTVTVEPGFERREDLDGDGREDVVIDYAAAVCSASATLNCTSGGCKVGFFLARGEGYKRFFAEVIRGYEVFSGGFLALDMDGAACGLYGFEACRKVFDIAGDAPVLAEEMAGPGAETVAIGGDAGPETGPETGAETGADPGAAEAVSGPPAETAEAAVAGEAAPVVVAVTEGVTITPEGPVEEVVEATVETTVVTTGGTAAETPAVNEPVSEAVAETPAEAEVPATATQTGEPAAPEAGEPAAAEAGAPAGPGASSAEEMPAPDTAAPAEAAPAEAAPETETATAPDTTGPGAPAFPVSAAPVPEPPVPAAAMQAGEGPTSRHMAGPAPVLPEGARFRGDGTLIRPEDDAQ
;
A
#
# COMPACT_ATOMS: atom_id res chain seq x y z
N MET A 1 32.78 -86.25 56.86
CA MET A 1 33.37 -84.97 57.35
C MET A 1 33.34 -83.98 56.19
N HIS A 2 32.23 -83.26 55.98
CA HIS A 2 32.01 -81.87 56.45
C HIS A 2 33.11 -80.89 56.00
N ARG A 3 32.81 -80.02 55.03
CA ARG A 3 32.29 -78.66 55.29
C ARG A 3 31.90 -77.93 53.99
N LEU A 4 30.62 -77.56 53.93
CA LEU A 4 30.09 -76.43 53.16
C LEU A 4 30.83 -75.13 53.55
N ARG A 5 31.13 -74.27 52.57
CA ARG A 5 31.22 -72.82 52.76
C ARG A 5 30.46 -72.09 51.66
N ARG A 6 29.33 -71.51 52.07
CA ARG A 6 28.59 -70.45 51.38
C ARG A 6 29.46 -69.18 51.35
N PHE A 7 29.49 -68.46 50.23
CA PHE A 7 29.86 -67.05 50.19
C PHE A 7 28.86 -66.28 49.34
N LEU A 8 28.46 -65.13 49.89
CA LEU A 8 27.40 -64.21 49.48
C LEU A 8 27.59 -63.63 48.05
N PRO A 9 26.50 -63.33 47.32
CA PRO A 9 26.53 -62.33 46.26
C PRO A 9 26.60 -60.92 46.86
N ALA A 10 27.63 -60.16 46.48
CA ALA A 10 27.74 -58.73 46.76
C ALA A 10 26.82 -57.97 45.80
N PHE A 11 25.72 -57.42 46.32
CA PHE A 11 24.91 -56.41 45.65
C PHE A 11 25.67 -55.08 45.69
N ILE A 12 26.25 -54.67 44.56
CA ILE A 12 26.77 -53.32 44.34
C ILE A 12 25.57 -52.45 43.97
N ALA A 13 25.10 -51.63 44.91
CA ALA A 13 24.14 -50.57 44.66
C ALA A 13 24.85 -49.43 43.92
N LEU A 14 24.69 -49.38 42.60
CA LEU A 14 25.15 -48.28 41.76
C LEU A 14 24.16 -47.11 41.94
N SER A 15 24.44 -46.23 42.90
CA SER A 15 23.71 -44.97 43.08
C SER A 15 24.09 -44.01 41.95
N VAL A 16 23.29 -43.99 40.89
CA VAL A 16 23.36 -42.97 39.83
C VAL A 16 22.91 -41.63 40.44
N PRO A 17 23.77 -40.60 40.50
CA PRO A 17 23.31 -39.27 40.88
C PRO A 17 22.33 -38.80 39.80
N ALA A 18 21.08 -38.59 40.19
CA ALA A 18 20.09 -37.93 39.36
C ALA A 18 20.54 -36.47 39.16
N VAL A 19 21.30 -36.24 38.09
CA VAL A 19 21.62 -34.89 37.61
C VAL A 19 20.31 -34.32 37.09
N LEU A 20 19.64 -33.53 37.94
CA LEU A 20 18.57 -32.63 37.54
C LEU A 20 19.19 -31.59 36.61
N PHE A 21 19.19 -31.87 35.30
CA PHE A 21 19.43 -30.83 34.30
C PHE A 21 18.29 -29.82 34.47
N ALA A 22 18.62 -28.66 35.04
CA ALA A 22 17.75 -27.50 35.01
C ALA A 22 17.60 -27.09 33.55
N THR A 23 16.58 -27.64 32.88
CA THR A 23 16.13 -27.13 31.60
C THR A 23 15.66 -25.72 31.87
N ALA A 24 16.46 -24.73 31.44
CA ALA A 24 16.02 -23.35 31.41
C ALA A 24 14.63 -23.33 30.75
N PRO A 25 13.65 -22.62 31.34
CA PRO A 25 12.32 -22.56 30.75
C PRO A 25 12.49 -22.11 29.30
N ALA A 26 12.01 -22.93 28.37
CA ALA A 26 11.91 -22.51 26.98
C ALA A 26 11.11 -21.21 27.01
N SER A 27 11.78 -20.09 26.74
CA SER A 27 11.15 -18.78 26.63
C SER A 27 9.97 -18.97 25.69
N ALA A 28 8.75 -18.87 26.23
CA ALA A 28 7.56 -19.16 25.45
C ALA A 28 7.54 -18.18 24.27
N GLN A 29 7.83 -18.71 23.08
CA GLN A 29 7.72 -17.97 21.82
C GLN A 29 6.26 -17.54 21.71
N THR A 30 6.01 -16.28 22.01
CA THR A 30 4.68 -15.71 22.13
C THR A 30 4.61 -14.55 21.18
N TRP A 31 3.58 -14.54 20.34
CA TRP A 31 3.33 -13.43 19.45
C TRP A 31 3.03 -12.17 20.25
N ARG A 32 3.54 -11.03 19.76
CA ARG A 32 3.35 -9.73 20.38
C ARG A 32 2.96 -8.72 19.32
N VAL A 33 2.14 -7.76 19.72
CA VAL A 33 1.89 -6.54 18.94
C VAL A 33 2.83 -5.46 19.44
N THR A 34 3.51 -4.78 18.51
CA THR A 34 4.24 -3.55 18.80
C THR A 34 3.60 -2.42 18.01
N GLU A 35 3.14 -1.41 18.74
CA GLU A 35 2.71 -0.13 18.18
C GLU A 35 3.76 0.90 18.61
N SER A 36 4.39 1.57 17.65
CA SER A 36 5.29 2.67 17.97
C SER A 36 4.85 3.91 17.20
N GLN A 37 4.84 5.05 17.90
CA GLN A 37 4.38 6.31 17.36
C GLN A 37 5.22 6.68 16.13
N GLY A 38 4.61 6.60 14.95
CA GLY A 38 5.26 6.93 13.69
C GLY A 38 6.03 5.80 12.99
N SER A 39 6.13 4.59 13.58
CA SER A 39 6.74 3.44 12.90
C SER A 39 5.74 2.39 12.40
N GLY A 40 4.45 2.59 12.70
CA GLY A 40 3.37 1.69 12.29
C GLY A 40 3.10 0.56 13.29
N THR A 41 2.41 -0.48 12.82
CA THR A 41 1.93 -1.61 13.63
C THR A 41 2.62 -2.89 13.19
N SER A 42 3.11 -3.69 14.13
CA SER A 42 3.71 -4.99 13.85
C SER A 42 3.18 -6.11 14.73
N ALA A 43 3.03 -7.30 14.16
CA ALA A 43 2.82 -8.56 14.87
C ALA A 43 4.06 -9.44 14.69
N SER A 44 4.73 -9.80 15.78
CA SER A 44 6.04 -10.46 15.71
C SER A 44 6.18 -11.66 16.64
N VAL A 45 7.05 -12.59 16.25
CA VAL A 45 7.52 -13.72 17.07
C VAL A 45 9.02 -13.94 16.84
N CYS A 46 9.79 -14.11 17.92
CA CYS A 46 11.22 -14.41 17.86
C CYS A 46 11.48 -15.86 18.26
N PRO A 47 11.50 -16.82 17.32
CA PRO A 47 11.73 -18.22 17.64
C PRO A 47 13.15 -18.52 18.16
N GLN A 48 14.14 -17.69 17.81
CA GLN A 48 15.53 -17.88 18.23
C GLN A 48 16.11 -16.58 18.79
N GLY A 49 16.80 -16.69 19.92
CA GLY A 49 17.47 -15.56 20.55
C GLY A 49 16.54 -14.48 21.10
N VAL A 50 17.14 -13.37 21.47
CA VAL A 50 16.46 -12.11 21.81
C VAL A 50 16.90 -11.09 20.78
N GLU A 51 15.96 -10.27 20.31
CA GLU A 51 16.26 -9.17 19.38
C GLU A 51 17.44 -8.33 19.90
N GLY A 52 18.42 -8.07 19.02
CA GLY A 52 19.65 -7.34 19.37
C GLY A 52 20.78 -8.20 19.95
N SER A 53 20.61 -9.52 20.08
CA SER A 53 21.74 -10.42 20.39
C SER A 53 22.57 -10.77 19.15
N ASP A 54 23.73 -11.41 19.33
CA ASP A 54 24.58 -11.81 18.19
C ASP A 54 23.99 -12.96 17.35
N ASP A 55 22.95 -13.63 17.86
CA ASP A 55 22.26 -14.74 17.20
C ASP A 55 20.77 -14.72 17.58
N PHE A 56 19.95 -14.16 16.68
CA PHE A 56 18.50 -14.16 16.80
C PHE A 56 17.84 -14.34 15.43
N LEU A 57 16.57 -14.72 15.48
CA LEU A 57 15.66 -14.72 14.34
C LEU A 57 14.29 -14.25 14.83
N CYS A 58 13.76 -13.19 14.23
CA CYS A 58 12.41 -12.68 14.48
C CYS A 58 11.63 -12.62 13.16
N PHE A 59 10.43 -13.18 13.14
CA PHE A 59 9.49 -13.12 12.02
C PHE A 59 8.37 -12.14 12.37
N ARG A 60 8.03 -11.22 11.44
CA ARG A 60 7.00 -10.22 11.65
C ARG A 60 6.09 -10.07 10.44
N LEU A 61 4.88 -9.62 10.73
CA LEU A 61 3.95 -9.04 9.77
C LEU A 61 3.71 -7.60 10.23
N GLU A 62 4.16 -6.62 9.44
CA GLU A 62 4.17 -5.23 9.86
C GLU A 62 3.90 -4.25 8.72
N CYS A 63 3.64 -3.01 9.07
CA CYS A 63 3.52 -1.88 8.16
C CYS A 63 4.17 -0.65 8.78
N THR A 64 4.52 0.32 7.94
CA THR A 64 4.94 1.66 8.36
C THR A 64 3.88 2.68 7.90
N PRO A 65 3.95 3.97 8.29
CA PRO A 65 2.99 4.96 7.80
C PRO A 65 2.95 5.12 6.27
N LEU A 66 4.03 4.75 5.58
CA LEU A 66 4.16 4.89 4.13
C LEU A 66 4.13 3.56 3.38
N GLU A 67 4.28 2.43 4.07
CA GLU A 67 4.34 1.13 3.44
C GLU A 67 3.17 0.25 3.88
N PRO A 68 2.51 -0.44 2.93
CA PRO A 68 1.48 -1.39 3.26
C PRO A 68 2.06 -2.57 4.06
N ILE A 69 1.14 -3.37 4.60
CA ILE A 69 1.51 -4.58 5.33
C ILE A 69 2.44 -5.46 4.49
N HIS A 70 3.50 -5.97 5.10
CA HIS A 70 4.50 -6.82 4.48
C HIS A 70 5.12 -7.74 5.53
N PHE A 71 5.84 -8.77 5.07
CA PHE A 71 6.53 -9.70 5.95
C PHE A 71 7.97 -9.25 6.15
N THR A 72 8.48 -9.41 7.37
CA THR A 72 9.89 -9.18 7.68
C THR A 72 10.51 -10.33 8.45
N ILE A 73 11.80 -10.57 8.22
CA ILE A 73 12.63 -11.46 9.03
C ILE A 73 13.91 -10.72 9.41
N ASP A 74 14.13 -10.51 10.69
CA ASP A 74 15.42 -10.05 11.19
C ASP A 74 16.23 -11.23 11.68
N LEU A 75 17.47 -11.34 11.20
CA LEU A 75 18.36 -12.42 11.59
C LEU A 75 19.79 -11.94 11.82
N ALA A 76 20.38 -12.40 12.92
CA ALA A 76 21.80 -12.26 13.23
C ALA A 76 22.49 -13.63 13.26
N GLY A 77 23.83 -13.63 13.28
CA GLY A 77 24.63 -14.85 13.42
C GLY A 77 24.78 -15.72 12.16
N ARG A 78 24.15 -15.35 11.03
CA ARG A 78 24.12 -16.15 9.78
C ARG A 78 24.97 -15.59 8.63
N GLY A 79 25.78 -14.58 8.93
CA GLY A 79 26.52 -13.83 7.91
C GLY A 79 25.62 -12.90 7.09
N THR A 80 26.22 -12.16 6.17
CA THR A 80 25.50 -11.22 5.30
C THR A 80 24.88 -11.97 4.13
N LEU A 81 23.58 -11.79 3.92
CA LEU A 81 22.86 -12.29 2.75
C LEU A 81 22.80 -11.19 1.69
N THR A 82 23.20 -11.49 0.46
CA THR A 82 23.24 -10.51 -0.65
C THR A 82 22.31 -10.89 -1.80
N ALA A 83 21.60 -12.00 -1.69
CA ALA A 83 20.68 -12.51 -2.70
C ALA A 83 19.31 -12.77 -2.07
N PRO A 84 18.21 -12.69 -2.85
CA PRO A 84 16.90 -13.07 -2.37
C PRO A 84 16.88 -14.49 -1.79
N VAL A 85 16.10 -14.68 -0.72
CA VAL A 85 15.96 -15.95 0.00
C VAL A 85 14.53 -16.44 -0.11
N GLU A 86 14.36 -17.68 -0.58
CA GLU A 86 13.06 -18.36 -0.51
C GLU A 86 12.82 -18.88 0.91
N VAL A 87 11.68 -18.52 1.48
CA VAL A 87 11.24 -18.94 2.81
C VAL A 87 9.92 -19.68 2.68
N GLY A 88 9.95 -20.98 2.96
CA GLY A 88 8.74 -21.79 3.11
C GLY A 88 8.12 -21.58 4.48
N LEU A 89 6.80 -21.53 4.55
CA LEU A 89 6.04 -21.49 5.80
C LEU A 89 5.19 -22.75 5.92
N GLY A 90 5.35 -23.47 7.03
CA GLY A 90 4.50 -24.59 7.40
C GLY A 90 3.64 -24.27 8.63
N VAL A 91 2.41 -24.77 8.68
CA VAL A 91 1.50 -24.65 9.84
C VAL A 91 0.95 -26.03 10.20
N ASP A 92 1.10 -26.41 11.47
CA ASP A 92 0.69 -27.71 12.02
C ASP A 92 1.16 -28.93 11.21
N GLY A 93 2.32 -28.81 10.55
CA GLY A 93 2.94 -29.84 9.72
C GLY A 93 2.47 -29.88 8.27
N GLY A 94 1.53 -29.01 7.86
CA GLY A 94 1.18 -28.77 6.47
C GLY A 94 1.96 -27.60 5.88
N GLU A 95 2.16 -27.59 4.56
CA GLU A 95 2.73 -26.46 3.83
C GLU A 95 1.67 -25.36 3.68
N ALA A 96 1.97 -24.14 4.11
CA ALA A 96 1.08 -22.99 4.04
C ALA A 96 1.41 -22.05 2.86
N GLY A 97 2.68 -21.97 2.45
CA GLY A 97 3.10 -21.18 1.29
C GLY A 97 4.62 -20.98 1.24
N VAL A 98 5.09 -20.34 0.17
CA VAL A 98 6.50 -19.93 -0.01
C VAL A 98 6.53 -18.44 -0.34
N MET A 99 7.49 -17.72 0.21
CA MET A 99 7.71 -16.30 0.00
C MET A 99 9.16 -16.04 -0.43
N SER A 100 9.37 -15.05 -1.29
CA SER A 100 10.71 -14.58 -1.64
C SER A 100 11.03 -13.31 -0.86
N PHE A 101 12.08 -13.36 -0.05
CA PHE A 101 12.55 -12.25 0.76
C PHE A 101 13.76 -11.57 0.13
N VAL A 102 13.78 -10.24 0.12
CA VAL A 102 14.92 -9.42 -0.35
C VAL A 102 15.74 -8.97 0.86
N PRO A 103 17.07 -9.19 0.88
CA PRO A 103 17.91 -8.75 1.98
C PRO A 103 18.24 -7.26 1.90
N HIS A 104 18.18 -6.62 3.06
CA HIS A 104 18.61 -5.25 3.33
C HIS A 104 19.66 -5.29 4.45
N GLU A 105 20.72 -4.52 4.28
CA GLU A 105 21.75 -4.38 5.31
C GLU A 105 21.23 -3.49 6.44
N ALA A 106 21.29 -4.00 7.68
CA ALA A 106 20.96 -3.26 8.89
C ALA A 106 22.11 -3.37 9.89
N ASP A 107 22.18 -2.47 10.86
CA ASP A 107 23.28 -2.39 11.82
C ASP A 107 23.48 -3.72 12.58
N GLY A 108 24.46 -4.51 12.16
CA GLY A 108 24.86 -5.78 12.81
C GLY A 108 23.96 -6.99 12.56
N HIS A 109 22.93 -6.87 11.71
CA HIS A 109 22.02 -7.97 11.35
C HIS A 109 21.52 -7.83 9.91
N THR A 110 20.89 -8.88 9.38
CA THR A 110 20.24 -8.82 8.07
C THR A 110 18.74 -8.62 8.27
N HIS A 111 18.18 -7.59 7.62
CA HIS A 111 16.75 -7.34 7.57
C HIS A 111 16.21 -7.86 6.23
N LEU A 112 15.33 -8.86 6.27
CA LEU A 112 14.73 -9.44 5.09
C LEU A 112 13.30 -8.93 4.94
N THR A 113 12.89 -8.48 3.75
CA THR A 113 11.49 -8.07 3.49
C THR A 113 10.85 -8.86 2.36
N ALA A 114 9.55 -9.17 2.48
CA ALA A 114 8.75 -9.76 1.42
C ALA A 114 7.38 -9.07 1.33
N PRO A 115 6.92 -8.68 0.12
CA PRO A 115 5.65 -7.98 -0.03
C PRO A 115 4.47 -8.88 0.36
N PHE A 116 3.45 -8.29 0.98
CA PHE A 116 2.18 -8.99 1.17
C PHE A 116 1.40 -9.02 -0.14
N ASN A 117 0.89 -10.18 -0.55
CA ASN A 117 -0.03 -10.31 -1.66
C ASN A 117 -1.36 -10.82 -1.10
N PRO A 118 -2.44 -10.01 -1.09
CA PRO A 118 -3.71 -10.43 -0.49
C PRO A 118 -4.27 -11.72 -1.09
N LEU A 119 -4.05 -11.98 -2.38
CA LEU A 119 -4.55 -13.17 -3.06
C LEU A 119 -3.84 -14.46 -2.58
N LEU A 120 -2.56 -14.36 -2.24
CA LEU A 120 -1.75 -15.51 -1.84
C LEU A 120 -1.66 -15.65 -0.31
N HIS A 121 -1.50 -14.53 0.39
CA HIS A 121 -1.04 -14.51 1.77
C HIS A 121 -2.18 -14.37 2.80
N GLU A 122 -3.40 -13.98 2.42
CA GLU A 122 -4.52 -13.93 3.39
C GLU A 122 -4.86 -15.31 3.96
N SER A 123 -4.92 -16.33 3.09
CA SER A 123 -5.15 -17.72 3.53
C SER A 123 -4.05 -18.24 4.44
N MET A 124 -2.81 -17.84 4.16
CA MET A 124 -1.63 -18.16 4.96
C MET A 124 -1.69 -17.51 6.36
N VAL A 125 -2.09 -16.24 6.45
CA VAL A 125 -2.30 -15.55 7.73
C VAL A 125 -3.46 -16.18 8.52
N ASP A 126 -4.56 -16.56 7.86
CA ASP A 126 -5.68 -17.28 8.47
C ASP A 126 -5.26 -18.67 9.03
N LEU A 127 -4.32 -19.36 8.37
CA LEU A 127 -3.68 -20.56 8.92
C LEU A 127 -2.85 -20.25 10.17
N LEU A 128 -2.02 -19.21 10.14
CA LEU A 128 -1.22 -18.79 11.31
C LEU A 128 -2.10 -18.42 12.51
N GLN A 129 -3.23 -17.74 12.28
CA GLN A 129 -4.15 -17.33 13.35
C GLN A 129 -4.84 -18.53 14.03
N ARG A 130 -5.09 -19.63 13.30
CA ARG A 130 -5.81 -20.81 13.83
C ARG A 130 -4.89 -21.96 14.25
N GLY A 131 -3.66 -21.95 13.77
CA GLY A 131 -2.68 -23.01 14.01
C GLY A 131 -2.16 -23.03 15.44
N ARG A 132 -1.46 -24.11 15.80
CA ARG A 132 -0.79 -24.22 17.12
C ARG A 132 0.72 -24.09 17.03
N ARG A 133 1.31 -24.55 15.92
CA ARG A 133 2.75 -24.49 15.65
C ARG A 133 2.96 -24.15 14.18
N ALA A 134 4.05 -23.46 13.91
CA ALA A 134 4.52 -23.24 12.54
C ALA A 134 6.02 -23.54 12.43
N SER A 135 6.52 -23.61 11.21
CA SER A 135 7.94 -23.70 10.91
C SER A 135 8.27 -22.78 9.73
N LEU A 136 9.44 -22.14 9.79
CA LEU A 136 10.04 -21.43 8.67
C LEU A 136 11.14 -22.31 8.07
N SER A 137 11.10 -22.52 6.76
CA SER A 137 12.11 -23.24 5.99
C SER A 137 12.93 -22.22 5.20
N LEU A 138 14.10 -21.83 5.70
CA LEU A 138 14.95 -20.81 5.08
C LEU A 138 15.95 -21.48 4.13
N ASN A 139 15.84 -21.20 2.83
CA ASN A 139 16.78 -21.69 1.83
C ASN A 139 18.03 -20.80 1.75
N LEU A 140 18.95 -20.98 2.68
CA LEU A 140 20.18 -20.18 2.80
C LEU A 140 21.32 -20.77 1.95
N PRO A 141 22.38 -20.00 1.63
CA PRO A 141 23.55 -20.52 0.90
C PRO A 141 24.24 -21.73 1.58
N GLY A 142 24.08 -21.88 2.89
CA GLY A 142 24.61 -23.01 3.68
C GLY A 142 23.71 -24.26 3.70
N GLY A 143 22.53 -24.21 3.08
CA GLY A 143 21.51 -25.26 3.10
C GLY A 143 20.19 -24.78 3.67
N VAL A 144 19.21 -25.68 3.71
CA VAL A 144 17.87 -25.41 4.26
C VAL A 144 17.92 -25.46 5.78
N GLU A 145 17.51 -24.38 6.44
CA GLU A 145 17.35 -24.30 7.89
C GLU A 145 15.86 -24.32 8.25
N GLU A 146 15.45 -25.26 9.12
CA GLU A 146 14.08 -25.34 9.64
C GLU A 146 14.00 -24.71 11.04
N VAL A 147 13.20 -23.65 11.17
CA VAL A 147 13.05 -22.87 12.41
C VAL A 147 11.63 -23.03 12.95
N PRO A 148 11.43 -23.83 14.01
CA PRO A 148 10.10 -24.02 14.61
C PRO A 148 9.67 -22.78 15.40
N MET A 149 8.40 -22.41 15.28
CA MET A 149 7.80 -21.29 16.02
C MET A 149 6.44 -21.63 16.64
N GLY A 150 6.23 -21.14 17.86
CA GLY A 150 4.94 -21.20 18.55
C GLY A 150 3.94 -20.20 17.96
N LEU A 151 2.66 -20.57 17.93
CA LEU A 151 1.55 -19.69 17.50
C LEU A 151 0.70 -19.19 18.67
N THR A 152 1.23 -19.23 19.89
CA THR A 152 0.56 -18.69 21.08
C THR A 152 0.36 -17.18 20.92
N LEU A 153 -0.89 -16.71 21.06
CA LEU A 153 -1.34 -15.32 20.83
C LEU A 153 -1.20 -14.80 19.38
N SER A 154 -0.95 -15.69 18.41
CA SER A 154 -0.85 -15.31 16.99
C SER A 154 -2.16 -14.72 16.46
N ALA A 155 -3.31 -15.31 16.82
CA ALA A 155 -4.63 -14.87 16.38
C ALA A 155 -4.85 -13.38 16.62
N ASP A 156 -4.75 -12.96 17.89
CA ASP A 156 -4.99 -11.56 18.29
C ASP A 156 -3.94 -10.62 17.72
N SER A 157 -2.67 -11.04 17.69
CA SER A 157 -1.58 -10.20 17.20
C SER A 157 -1.69 -9.95 15.70
N LEU A 158 -1.87 -11.01 14.91
CA LEU A 158 -2.01 -10.93 13.46
C LEU A 158 -3.31 -10.22 13.05
N LEU A 159 -4.41 -10.44 13.78
CA LEU A 159 -5.66 -9.71 13.52
C LEU A 159 -5.47 -8.20 13.73
N THR A 160 -4.73 -7.80 14.77
CA THR A 160 -4.42 -6.40 15.06
C THR A 160 -3.59 -5.78 13.93
N ALA A 161 -2.48 -6.43 13.52
CA ALA A 161 -1.68 -5.97 12.39
C ALA A 161 -2.50 -5.89 11.09
N MET A 162 -3.30 -6.92 10.76
CA MET A 162 -4.14 -6.94 9.54
C MET A 162 -5.25 -5.88 9.54
N ARG A 163 -5.72 -5.45 10.72
CA ARG A 163 -6.74 -4.40 10.86
C ARG A 163 -6.12 -3.01 10.74
N ASP A 164 -4.98 -2.80 11.38
CA ASP A 164 -4.38 -1.48 11.53
C ASP A 164 -3.43 -1.13 10.38
N CYS A 165 -2.93 -2.14 9.66
CA CYS A 165 -2.07 -1.93 8.51
C CYS A 165 -2.86 -1.83 7.19
N PRO A 166 -2.50 -0.87 6.32
CA PRO A 166 -3.08 -0.80 4.98
C PRO A 166 -2.63 -2.02 4.16
N LYS A 167 -3.56 -2.68 3.49
CA LYS A 167 -3.24 -3.79 2.58
C LYS A 167 -2.67 -3.24 1.27
N PRO A 168 -1.66 -3.90 0.67
CA PRO A 168 -1.22 -3.52 -0.66
C PRO A 168 -2.33 -3.78 -1.66
N VAL A 169 -2.51 -2.84 -2.60
CA VAL A 169 -3.45 -2.98 -3.69
C VAL A 169 -2.83 -3.93 -4.72
N PRO A 170 -3.46 -5.06 -5.07
CA PRO A 170 -2.93 -5.97 -6.07
C PRO A 170 -2.82 -5.27 -7.44
N PRO A 171 -1.85 -5.64 -8.28
CA PRO A 171 -1.79 -5.14 -9.65
C PRO A 171 -3.11 -5.44 -10.38
N VAL A 172 -3.59 -4.46 -11.14
CA VAL A 172 -4.84 -4.57 -11.90
C VAL A 172 -4.54 -4.77 -13.38
N GLY A 173 -5.33 -5.59 -14.07
CA GLY A 173 -5.14 -5.81 -15.51
C GLY A 173 -5.56 -4.62 -16.37
N ASP A 174 -6.50 -3.81 -15.88
CA ASP A 174 -7.04 -2.63 -16.57
C ASP A 174 -7.22 -1.49 -15.56
N ALA A 175 -6.21 -0.61 -15.50
CA ALA A 175 -6.19 0.54 -14.61
C ALA A 175 -7.29 1.57 -14.95
N ALA A 176 -7.56 1.78 -16.25
CA ALA A 176 -8.55 2.75 -16.70
C ALA A 176 -9.97 2.33 -16.28
N SER A 177 -10.33 1.06 -16.46
CA SER A 177 -11.63 0.53 -16.02
C SER A 177 -11.79 0.60 -14.49
N LEU A 178 -10.74 0.27 -13.72
CA LEU A 178 -10.77 0.39 -12.26
C LEU A 178 -11.09 1.83 -11.82
N VAL A 179 -10.39 2.80 -12.39
CA VAL A 179 -10.58 4.22 -12.05
C VAL A 179 -11.92 4.74 -12.54
N LEU A 180 -12.36 4.35 -13.74
CA LEU A 180 -13.65 4.78 -14.27
C LEU A 180 -14.81 4.26 -13.40
N GLU A 181 -14.69 3.05 -12.85
CA GLU A 181 -15.69 2.51 -11.91
C GLU A 181 -15.71 3.32 -10.60
N GLU A 182 -14.54 3.70 -10.07
CA GLU A 182 -14.39 4.60 -8.91
C GLU A 182 -15.15 5.92 -9.15
N ILE A 183 -14.80 6.65 -10.22
CA ILE A 183 -15.41 7.94 -10.56
C ILE A 183 -16.92 7.80 -10.84
N SER A 184 -17.32 6.72 -11.52
CA SER A 184 -18.74 6.45 -11.81
C SER A 184 -19.56 6.19 -10.57
N ARG A 185 -18.97 5.57 -9.54
CA ARG A 185 -19.61 5.37 -8.24
C ARG A 185 -19.81 6.71 -7.54
N ASP A 186 -18.75 7.50 -7.43
CA ASP A 186 -18.77 8.80 -6.74
C ASP A 186 -19.74 9.78 -7.42
N CYS A 187 -19.75 9.82 -8.75
CA CYS A 187 -20.70 10.65 -9.51
C CYS A 187 -22.15 10.20 -9.32
N ARG A 188 -22.40 8.89 -9.25
CA ARG A 188 -23.75 8.35 -9.02
C ARG A 188 -24.27 8.69 -7.63
N ASP A 189 -23.40 8.70 -6.62
CA ASP A 189 -23.76 9.09 -5.25
C ASP A 189 -24.20 10.57 -5.17
N LEU A 190 -23.77 11.39 -6.13
CA LEU A 190 -24.23 12.77 -6.34
C LEU A 190 -25.47 12.88 -7.25
N GLY A 191 -26.04 11.77 -7.71
CA GLY A 191 -27.16 11.73 -8.65
C GLY A 191 -26.78 12.04 -10.10
N GLY A 192 -25.50 11.91 -10.45
CA GLY A 192 -24.97 12.18 -11.79
C GLY A 192 -24.67 10.93 -12.62
N THR A 193 -24.15 11.18 -13.82
CA THR A 193 -23.59 10.20 -14.75
C THR A 193 -22.25 10.69 -15.29
N VAL A 194 -21.35 9.75 -15.61
CA VAL A 194 -20.00 10.07 -16.11
C VAL A 194 -19.97 10.04 -17.64
N THR A 195 -19.29 11.02 -18.24
CA THR A 195 -18.88 11.02 -19.65
C THR A 195 -17.36 11.02 -19.72
N VAL A 196 -16.78 10.12 -20.51
CA VAL A 196 -15.33 10.02 -20.69
C VAL A 196 -14.90 10.79 -21.93
N GLU A 197 -13.96 11.70 -21.76
CA GLU A 197 -13.35 12.53 -22.78
C GLU A 197 -12.02 11.93 -23.28
N PRO A 198 -11.55 12.31 -24.48
CA PRO A 198 -10.23 11.92 -24.96
C PRO A 198 -9.12 12.36 -24.00
N GLY A 199 -8.17 11.47 -23.72
CA GLY A 199 -7.06 11.72 -22.80
C GLY A 199 -7.24 11.13 -21.40
N PHE A 200 -8.40 10.53 -21.10
CA PHE A 200 -8.63 9.82 -19.83
C PHE A 200 -7.55 8.78 -19.51
N GLU A 201 -7.09 8.03 -20.51
CA GLU A 201 -5.98 7.10 -20.40
C GLU A 201 -4.87 7.51 -21.36
N ARG A 202 -3.64 7.53 -20.87
CA ARG A 202 -2.42 7.64 -21.67
C ARG A 202 -1.44 6.53 -21.30
N ARG A 203 -0.65 6.11 -22.28
CA ARG A 203 0.38 5.08 -22.14
C ARG A 203 1.73 5.68 -22.44
N GLU A 204 2.65 5.53 -21.51
CA GLU A 204 4.02 6.02 -21.59
C GLU A 204 4.90 5.22 -20.63
N ASP A 205 6.17 5.05 -20.96
CA ASP A 205 7.16 4.40 -20.10
C ASP A 205 7.69 5.46 -19.12
N LEU A 206 7.21 5.43 -17.88
CA LEU A 206 7.51 6.42 -16.85
C LEU A 206 8.83 6.12 -16.14
N ASP A 207 9.13 4.83 -15.94
CA ASP A 207 10.29 4.40 -15.17
C ASP A 207 11.52 3.98 -16.02
N GLY A 208 11.34 3.86 -17.33
CA GLY A 208 12.39 3.50 -18.28
C GLY A 208 12.66 1.99 -18.34
N ASP A 209 11.76 1.13 -17.86
CA ASP A 209 11.91 -0.32 -17.91
C ASP A 209 11.57 -0.92 -19.30
N GLY A 210 11.09 -0.09 -20.23
CA GLY A 210 10.72 -0.46 -21.58
C GLY A 210 9.30 -1.00 -21.72
N ARG A 211 8.49 -0.96 -20.66
CA ARG A 211 7.07 -1.32 -20.66
C ARG A 211 6.23 -0.05 -20.54
N GLU A 212 5.07 -0.07 -21.19
CA GLU A 212 4.16 1.07 -21.10
C GLU A 212 3.41 1.05 -19.78
N ASP A 213 3.59 2.11 -18.99
CA ASP A 213 2.78 2.45 -17.82
C ASP A 213 1.50 3.16 -18.25
N VAL A 214 0.60 3.38 -17.29
CA VAL A 214 -0.68 4.04 -17.53
C VAL A 214 -0.80 5.30 -16.68
N VAL A 215 -1.09 6.42 -17.34
CA VAL A 215 -1.45 7.70 -16.72
C VAL A 215 -2.93 7.94 -16.92
N ILE A 216 -3.66 8.14 -15.83
CA ILE A 216 -5.10 8.39 -15.82
C ILE A 216 -5.36 9.84 -15.44
N ASP A 217 -5.95 10.61 -16.35
CA ASP A 217 -6.42 11.97 -16.10
C ASP A 217 -7.87 11.93 -15.61
N TYR A 218 -8.10 12.18 -14.32
CA TYR A 218 -9.45 12.13 -13.75
C TYR A 218 -10.33 13.29 -14.24
N ALA A 219 -9.75 14.39 -14.75
CA ALA A 219 -10.51 15.51 -15.28
C ALA A 219 -11.24 15.14 -16.57
N ALA A 220 -10.70 14.18 -17.33
CA ALA A 220 -11.32 13.67 -18.55
C ALA A 220 -12.51 12.72 -18.27
N ALA A 221 -12.83 12.41 -17.02
CA ALA A 221 -14.06 11.70 -16.65
C ALA A 221 -15.06 12.68 -16.00
N VAL A 222 -15.85 13.34 -16.83
CA VAL A 222 -16.73 14.45 -16.43
C VAL A 222 -18.01 13.92 -15.79
N CYS A 223 -18.27 14.32 -14.55
CA CYS A 223 -19.52 14.02 -13.85
C CYS A 223 -20.59 15.08 -14.14
N SER A 224 -21.77 14.65 -14.60
CA SER A 224 -22.89 15.56 -14.92
C SER A 224 -23.45 16.32 -13.72
N ALA A 225 -23.23 15.82 -12.50
CA ALA A 225 -23.68 16.46 -11.26
C ALA A 225 -22.62 17.39 -10.64
N SER A 226 -21.34 17.26 -11.03
CA SER A 226 -20.24 18.07 -10.50
C SER A 226 -19.07 18.11 -11.48
N ALA A 227 -18.90 19.24 -12.16
CA ALA A 227 -17.80 19.45 -13.11
C ALA A 227 -16.41 19.44 -12.43
N THR A 228 -16.35 19.73 -11.13
CA THR A 228 -15.11 19.79 -10.35
C THR A 228 -14.95 18.57 -9.44
N LEU A 229 -15.63 17.45 -9.72
CA LEU A 229 -15.56 16.25 -8.87
C LEU A 229 -14.11 15.83 -8.58
N ASN A 230 -13.25 15.92 -9.58
CA ASN A 230 -11.85 15.49 -9.52
C ASN A 230 -10.83 16.64 -9.58
N CYS A 231 -11.28 17.89 -9.51
CA CYS A 231 -10.41 19.06 -9.64
C CYS A 231 -10.65 20.07 -8.52
N THR A 232 -9.58 20.68 -8.04
CA THR A 232 -9.61 21.75 -7.04
C THR A 232 -8.82 22.95 -7.56
N SER A 233 -8.64 23.99 -6.74
CA SER A 233 -7.71 25.09 -7.07
C SER A 233 -6.25 24.63 -7.17
N GLY A 234 -5.91 23.47 -6.61
CA GLY A 234 -4.59 22.87 -6.66
C GLY A 234 -4.29 22.12 -7.97
N GLY A 235 -5.26 21.99 -8.86
CA GLY A 235 -5.15 21.24 -10.11
C GLY A 235 -6.21 20.14 -10.22
N CYS A 236 -5.89 19.07 -10.93
CA CYS A 236 -6.78 17.92 -11.10
C CYS A 236 -6.11 16.64 -10.61
N LYS A 237 -6.91 15.67 -10.17
CA LYS A 237 -6.41 14.37 -9.74
C LYS A 237 -5.83 13.62 -10.95
N VAL A 238 -4.60 13.14 -10.83
CA VAL A 238 -3.92 12.32 -11.85
C VAL A 238 -3.41 11.05 -11.19
N GLY A 239 -3.73 9.90 -11.80
CA GLY A 239 -3.29 8.59 -11.33
C GLY A 239 -2.15 8.05 -12.19
N PHE A 240 -1.07 7.61 -11.57
CA PHE A 240 0.05 6.91 -12.22
C PHE A 240 0.02 5.44 -11.85
N PHE A 241 0.11 4.57 -12.85
CA PHE A 241 0.03 3.13 -12.70
C PHE A 241 1.21 2.47 -13.41
N LEU A 242 2.15 1.95 -12.64
CA LEU A 242 3.37 1.34 -13.19
C LEU A 242 3.12 -0.12 -13.59
N ALA A 243 3.64 -0.52 -14.73
CA ALA A 243 3.60 -1.88 -15.22
C ALA A 243 4.48 -2.76 -14.33
N ARG A 244 3.87 -3.64 -13.54
CA ARG A 244 4.56 -4.51 -12.56
C ARG A 244 3.99 -5.92 -12.63
N GLY A 245 4.88 -6.90 -12.82
CA GLY A 245 4.47 -8.28 -13.05
C GLY A 245 3.47 -8.38 -14.23
N GLU A 246 2.33 -9.03 -14.01
CA GLU A 246 1.30 -9.25 -15.03
C GLU A 246 0.28 -8.11 -15.16
N GLY A 247 0.41 -7.01 -14.42
CA GLY A 247 -0.57 -5.93 -14.43
C GLY A 247 0.01 -4.57 -14.08
N TYR A 248 -0.86 -3.70 -13.60
CA TYR A 248 -0.58 -2.30 -13.29
C TYR A 248 -0.74 -2.05 -11.80
N LYS A 249 0.31 -1.58 -11.14
CA LYS A 249 0.28 -1.18 -9.74
C LYS A 249 0.01 0.31 -9.66
N ARG A 250 -1.05 0.73 -8.96
CA ARG A 250 -1.29 2.16 -8.67
C ARG A 250 -0.12 2.67 -7.83
N PHE A 251 0.64 3.58 -8.39
CA PHE A 251 1.82 4.15 -7.78
C PHE A 251 1.49 5.43 -7.02
N PHE A 252 0.66 6.28 -7.64
CA PHE A 252 0.31 7.59 -7.11
C PHE A 252 -1.06 8.03 -7.65
N ALA A 253 -1.86 8.77 -6.87
CA ALA A 253 -3.15 9.29 -7.32
C ALA A 253 -3.56 10.54 -6.51
N GLU A 254 -2.98 11.70 -6.82
CA GLU A 254 -3.23 12.96 -6.11
C GLU A 254 -3.60 14.10 -7.05
N VAL A 255 -4.03 15.23 -6.45
CA VAL A 255 -4.24 16.49 -7.16
C VAL A 255 -2.90 17.12 -7.50
N ILE A 256 -2.63 17.26 -8.79
CA ILE A 256 -1.42 17.90 -9.32
C ILE A 256 -1.78 18.96 -10.36
N ARG A 257 -0.88 19.92 -10.55
CA ARG A 257 -0.93 20.94 -11.61
C ARG A 257 -0.26 20.46 -12.89
N GLY A 258 0.72 19.57 -12.76
CA GLY A 258 1.50 19.03 -13.86
C GLY A 258 2.49 17.98 -13.38
N TYR A 259 3.12 17.30 -14.33
CA TYR A 259 4.21 16.38 -14.03
C TYR A 259 5.23 16.36 -15.17
N GLU A 260 6.43 15.88 -14.86
CA GLU A 260 7.52 15.71 -15.80
C GLU A 260 8.23 14.38 -15.52
N VAL A 261 8.53 13.65 -16.57
CA VAL A 261 9.24 12.37 -16.52
C VAL A 261 10.69 12.60 -16.95
N PHE A 262 11.64 12.14 -16.13
CA PHE A 262 13.06 12.17 -16.47
C PHE A 262 13.59 10.78 -16.76
N SER A 263 14.65 10.73 -17.55
CA SER A 263 15.42 9.51 -17.75
C SER A 263 15.93 8.94 -16.43
N GLY A 264 15.92 7.62 -16.30
CA GLY A 264 16.39 6.93 -15.09
C GLY A 264 15.30 6.69 -14.04
N GLY A 265 14.03 6.84 -14.42
CA GLY A 265 12.89 6.54 -13.57
C GLY A 265 12.66 7.57 -12.48
N PHE A 266 12.77 8.86 -12.83
CA PHE A 266 12.37 9.94 -11.93
C PHE A 266 11.10 10.63 -12.43
N LEU A 267 10.16 10.87 -11.52
CA LEU A 267 8.90 11.54 -11.78
C LEU A 267 8.81 12.80 -10.91
N ALA A 268 8.80 13.98 -11.54
CA ALA A 268 8.48 15.21 -10.83
C ALA A 268 6.99 15.54 -10.92
N LEU A 269 6.43 15.95 -9.79
CA LEU A 269 5.03 16.36 -9.66
C LEU A 269 4.99 17.82 -9.20
N ASP A 270 4.28 18.65 -9.96
CA ASP A 270 3.97 20.02 -9.57
C ASP A 270 2.63 20.03 -8.83
N MET A 271 2.66 20.42 -7.56
CA MET A 271 1.55 20.33 -6.62
C MET A 271 1.24 21.72 -6.03
N ASP A 272 0.14 21.81 -5.28
CA ASP A 272 -0.13 22.97 -4.46
C ASP A 272 0.74 23.00 -3.19
N GLY A 273 0.92 24.19 -2.63
CA GLY A 273 1.81 24.42 -1.49
C GLY A 273 1.47 23.58 -0.25
N ALA A 274 0.23 23.16 -0.04
CA ALA A 274 -0.14 22.35 1.13
C ALA A 274 0.58 20.99 1.14
N ALA A 275 0.92 20.45 -0.03
CA ALA A 275 1.71 19.22 -0.15
C ALA A 275 3.14 19.36 0.42
N CYS A 276 3.66 20.57 0.52
CA CYS A 276 4.95 20.93 1.12
C CYS A 276 4.79 21.66 2.47
N GLY A 277 3.61 21.61 3.10
CA GLY A 277 3.34 22.31 4.37
C GLY A 277 3.24 23.84 4.25
N LEU A 278 3.00 24.36 3.04
CA LEU A 278 2.82 25.77 2.73
C LEU A 278 1.34 26.12 2.50
N TYR A 279 1.03 27.37 2.16
CA TYR A 279 -0.32 27.76 1.78
C TYR A 279 -0.68 27.19 0.40
N GLY A 280 -1.94 26.76 0.21
CA GLY A 280 -2.37 26.08 -1.03
C GLY A 280 -2.27 26.90 -2.34
N PHE A 281 -1.97 28.19 -2.29
CA PHE A 281 -1.68 28.97 -3.50
C PHE A 281 -0.20 28.94 -3.89
N GLU A 282 0.71 28.62 -2.96
CA GLU A 282 2.13 28.51 -3.23
C GLU A 282 2.42 27.27 -4.09
N ALA A 283 3.58 27.23 -4.76
CA ALA A 283 4.01 26.06 -5.50
C ALA A 283 4.74 25.06 -4.60
N CYS A 284 4.54 23.78 -4.89
CA CYS A 284 5.28 22.66 -4.33
C CYS A 284 5.70 21.76 -5.50
N ARG A 285 6.94 21.29 -5.51
CA ARG A 285 7.41 20.32 -6.48
C ARG A 285 8.09 19.18 -5.75
N LYS A 286 7.69 17.95 -6.05
CA LYS A 286 8.29 16.74 -5.49
C LYS A 286 8.82 15.86 -6.60
N VAL A 287 10.05 15.36 -6.44
CA VAL A 287 10.69 14.45 -7.38
C VAL A 287 10.80 13.09 -6.71
N PHE A 288 10.28 12.07 -7.36
CA PHE A 288 10.31 10.69 -6.87
C PHE A 288 11.20 9.84 -7.76
N ASP A 289 12.02 8.99 -7.16
CA ASP A 289 12.54 7.80 -7.82
C ASP A 289 11.42 6.75 -7.84
N ILE A 290 11.09 6.30 -9.04
CA ILE A 290 9.98 5.41 -9.35
C ILE A 290 10.45 4.09 -9.98
N ALA A 291 11.76 3.86 -10.08
CA ALA A 291 12.32 2.63 -10.64
C ALA A 291 12.01 1.40 -9.78
N GLY A 292 11.76 1.60 -8.49
CA GLY A 292 11.38 0.56 -7.55
C GLY A 292 9.90 0.18 -7.57
N ASP A 293 9.50 -0.60 -6.57
CA ASP A 293 8.09 -0.95 -6.32
C ASP A 293 7.34 0.12 -5.52
N ALA A 294 8.04 1.09 -4.94
CA ALA A 294 7.50 2.17 -4.13
C ALA A 294 8.18 3.50 -4.47
N PRO A 295 7.45 4.63 -4.39
CA PRO A 295 8.05 5.96 -4.57
C PRO A 295 9.06 6.25 -3.46
N VAL A 296 10.26 6.64 -3.85
CA VAL A 296 11.24 7.23 -2.93
C VAL A 296 11.33 8.71 -3.25
N LEU A 297 10.97 9.57 -2.29
CA LEU A 297 11.12 11.02 -2.44
C LEU A 297 12.61 11.37 -2.55
N ALA A 298 13.04 11.78 -3.75
CA ALA A 298 14.41 12.18 -4.04
C ALA A 298 14.64 13.66 -3.73
N GLU A 299 13.69 14.52 -4.08
CA GLU A 299 13.80 15.97 -3.88
C GLU A 299 12.44 16.59 -3.55
N GLU A 300 12.43 17.60 -2.68
CA GLU A 300 11.28 18.45 -2.41
C GLU A 300 11.69 19.93 -2.52
N MET A 301 10.94 20.68 -3.32
CA MET A 301 11.08 22.12 -3.51
C MET A 301 9.77 22.81 -3.16
N ALA A 302 9.83 23.88 -2.38
CA ALA A 302 8.65 24.61 -1.92
C ALA A 302 8.79 26.13 -2.17
N GLY A 303 7.65 26.78 -2.40
CA GLY A 303 7.56 28.24 -2.54
C GLY A 303 8.20 28.76 -3.84
N PRO A 304 8.89 29.91 -3.81
CA PRO A 304 9.41 30.55 -5.03
C PRO A 304 10.36 29.67 -5.85
N GLY A 305 11.11 28.78 -5.21
CA GLY A 305 11.99 27.83 -5.91
C GLY A 305 11.20 26.90 -6.83
N ALA A 306 10.09 26.34 -6.34
CA ALA A 306 9.21 25.50 -7.14
C ALA A 306 8.54 26.27 -8.28
N GLU A 307 8.13 27.53 -8.04
CA GLU A 307 7.54 28.39 -9.09
C GLU A 307 8.50 28.62 -10.27
N THR A 308 9.80 28.81 -9.99
CA THR A 308 10.79 29.04 -11.05
C THR A 308 11.02 27.82 -11.95
N VAL A 309 10.80 26.61 -11.43
CA VAL A 309 10.99 25.35 -12.18
C VAL A 309 9.73 24.97 -12.95
N ALA A 310 8.55 25.15 -12.35
CA ALA A 310 7.27 24.76 -12.95
C ALA A 310 6.93 25.50 -14.26
N ILE A 311 7.47 26.71 -14.47
CA ILE A 311 7.13 27.55 -15.63
C ILE A 311 7.92 27.13 -16.90
N GLY A 312 8.89 26.22 -16.80
CA GLY A 312 9.75 25.83 -17.93
C GLY A 312 9.15 24.89 -18.98
N GLY A 313 8.03 24.21 -18.68
CA GLY A 313 7.53 23.09 -19.49
C GLY A 313 6.69 23.47 -20.73
N ASP A 314 6.21 24.71 -20.83
CA ASP A 314 5.24 25.12 -21.86
C ASP A 314 5.74 26.29 -22.73
N ALA A 315 7.07 26.43 -22.87
CA ALA A 315 7.63 27.18 -23.99
C ALA A 315 7.46 26.35 -25.27
N GLY A 316 6.21 26.19 -25.72
CA GLY A 316 5.90 25.77 -27.09
C GLY A 316 6.75 26.59 -28.07
N PRO A 317 7.16 26.01 -29.22
CA PRO A 317 8.10 26.66 -30.12
C PRO A 317 7.60 28.07 -30.43
N GLU A 318 8.31 29.08 -29.92
CA GLU A 318 8.02 30.47 -30.23
C GLU A 318 7.97 30.56 -31.76
N THR A 319 6.77 30.76 -32.29
CA THR A 319 6.57 31.05 -33.69
C THR A 319 7.49 32.22 -34.01
N GLY A 320 8.48 31.95 -34.88
CA GLY A 320 9.62 32.81 -35.11
C GLY A 320 9.25 34.26 -35.42
N PRO A 321 10.24 35.17 -35.32
CA PRO A 321 10.01 36.61 -35.43
C PRO A 321 9.27 36.91 -36.72
N GLU A 322 8.12 37.58 -36.60
CA GLU A 322 7.43 38.19 -37.72
C GLU A 322 8.43 39.07 -38.46
N THR A 323 8.98 38.55 -39.55
CA THR A 323 9.72 39.35 -40.52
C THR A 323 8.74 40.32 -41.12
N GLY A 324 8.80 41.56 -40.64
CA GLY A 324 8.18 42.71 -41.28
C GLY A 324 8.63 42.80 -42.73
N ALA A 325 7.69 42.57 -43.64
CA ALA A 325 7.79 42.97 -45.03
C ALA A 325 6.83 44.16 -45.23
N GLU A 326 7.36 45.35 -45.00
CA GLU A 326 6.76 46.59 -45.47
C GLU A 326 6.83 46.70 -46.99
N THR A 327 5.76 47.29 -47.55
CA THR A 327 5.66 48.02 -48.83
C THR A 327 5.61 47.26 -50.16
N GLY A 328 4.42 47.33 -50.76
CA GLY A 328 4.18 47.19 -52.19
C GLY A 328 2.79 47.71 -52.55
N ALA A 329 2.69 49.00 -52.87
CA ALA A 329 1.46 49.66 -53.30
C ALA A 329 1.04 49.23 -54.72
N ASP A 330 -0.26 49.01 -54.93
CA ASP A 330 -0.89 49.11 -56.26
C ASP A 330 -2.36 49.59 -56.10
N PRO A 331 -2.79 50.67 -56.77
CA PRO A 331 -4.14 51.20 -56.63
C PRO A 331 -5.08 50.73 -57.75
N GLY A 332 -6.31 50.39 -57.37
CA GLY A 332 -7.45 50.55 -58.28
C GLY A 332 -8.40 49.36 -58.33
N ALA A 333 -9.55 49.51 -57.69
CA ALA A 333 -10.86 49.42 -58.33
C ALA A 333 -11.94 49.69 -57.28
N ALA A 334 -12.77 50.68 -57.59
CA ALA A 334 -14.01 50.97 -56.90
C ALA A 334 -14.96 49.76 -56.95
N GLU A 335 -15.73 49.54 -55.89
CA GLU A 335 -17.19 49.65 -56.01
C GLU A 335 -17.85 49.80 -54.63
N ALA A 336 -18.91 50.60 -54.65
CA ALA A 336 -19.63 51.12 -53.51
C ALA A 336 -20.65 50.12 -52.97
N VAL A 337 -20.80 50.04 -51.64
CA VAL A 337 -22.08 49.73 -51.00
C VAL A 337 -22.27 50.65 -49.80
N SER A 338 -23.28 51.50 -49.92
CA SER A 338 -23.79 52.37 -48.87
C SER A 338 -24.54 51.56 -47.80
N GLY A 339 -24.25 51.85 -46.53
CA GLY A 339 -25.08 51.49 -45.37
C GLY A 339 -25.14 52.69 -44.41
N PRO A 340 -26.30 53.02 -43.83
CA PRO A 340 -26.50 54.26 -43.05
C PRO A 340 -25.90 54.17 -41.63
N PRO A 341 -25.61 55.31 -40.99
CA PRO A 341 -24.96 55.36 -39.69
C PRO A 341 -25.93 55.01 -38.55
N ALA A 342 -25.49 54.12 -37.66
CA ALA A 342 -26.16 53.89 -36.39
C ALA A 342 -25.85 55.05 -35.42
N GLU A 343 -26.92 55.60 -34.88
CA GLU A 343 -26.97 56.67 -33.89
C GLU A 343 -26.14 56.35 -32.63
N THR A 344 -25.39 57.35 -32.20
CA THR A 344 -24.93 57.53 -30.83
C THR A 344 -26.11 57.70 -29.88
N ALA A 345 -26.26 56.79 -28.93
CA ALA A 345 -27.10 56.99 -27.75
C ALA A 345 -26.24 56.84 -26.48
N GLU A 346 -25.83 57.98 -25.95
CA GLU A 346 -25.46 58.12 -24.53
C GLU A 346 -26.71 57.83 -23.69
N ALA A 347 -26.62 56.84 -22.80
CA ALA A 347 -27.55 56.70 -21.69
C ALA A 347 -26.75 56.44 -20.41
N ALA A 348 -26.61 57.50 -19.62
CA ALA A 348 -26.19 57.43 -18.24
C ALA A 348 -27.20 56.59 -17.44
N VAL A 349 -26.74 55.51 -16.82
CA VAL A 349 -27.50 54.78 -15.80
C VAL A 349 -26.84 55.05 -14.46
N ALA A 350 -27.47 55.91 -13.69
CA ALA A 350 -27.25 56.02 -12.25
C ALA A 350 -27.84 54.76 -11.58
N GLY A 351 -26.98 53.91 -11.04
CA GLY A 351 -27.38 52.78 -10.21
C GLY A 351 -27.65 53.26 -8.78
N GLU A 352 -28.93 53.39 -8.47
CA GLU A 352 -29.47 53.65 -7.14
C GLU A 352 -29.29 52.39 -6.26
N ALA A 353 -28.77 52.55 -5.04
CA ALA A 353 -28.53 51.46 -4.11
C ALA A 353 -29.86 50.87 -3.61
N ALA A 354 -30.08 49.57 -3.86
CA ALA A 354 -31.19 48.83 -3.29
C ALA A 354 -30.99 48.61 -1.77
N PRO A 355 -32.03 48.75 -0.94
CA PRO A 355 -31.95 48.46 0.48
C PRO A 355 -31.91 46.94 0.73
N VAL A 356 -30.96 46.53 1.57
CA VAL A 356 -30.90 45.19 2.17
C VAL A 356 -32.11 45.02 3.08
N VAL A 357 -33.04 44.15 2.69
CA VAL A 357 -34.14 43.68 3.55
C VAL A 357 -33.59 42.53 4.39
N VAL A 358 -33.32 42.80 5.67
CA VAL A 358 -33.11 41.76 6.68
C VAL A 358 -34.49 41.23 7.07
N ALA A 359 -34.81 40.01 6.64
CA ALA A 359 -35.97 39.28 7.16
C ALA A 359 -35.61 38.75 8.56
N VAL A 360 -36.17 39.39 9.59
CA VAL A 360 -36.22 38.87 10.95
C VAL A 360 -37.41 37.91 11.02
N THR A 361 -37.15 36.60 11.10
CA THR A 361 -38.18 35.62 11.46
C THR A 361 -38.16 35.41 12.96
N GLU A 362 -39.11 36.03 13.67
CA GLU A 362 -39.50 35.65 15.02
C GLU A 362 -40.37 34.38 15.00
N GLY A 363 -40.14 33.49 15.98
CA GLY A 363 -41.21 32.64 16.53
C GLY A 363 -41.26 31.18 16.08
N VAL A 364 -40.35 30.35 16.58
CA VAL A 364 -40.65 28.93 16.82
C VAL A 364 -40.32 28.61 18.28
N THR A 365 -41.36 28.54 19.11
CA THR A 365 -41.27 28.06 20.49
C THR A 365 -41.39 26.55 20.46
N ILE A 366 -40.29 25.82 20.66
CA ILE A 366 -40.33 24.39 20.96
C ILE A 366 -40.37 24.25 22.48
N THR A 367 -41.44 23.65 23.01
CA THR A 367 -41.53 23.24 24.40
C THR A 367 -40.87 21.86 24.54
N PRO A 368 -39.75 21.70 25.27
CA PRO A 368 -39.24 20.37 25.57
C PRO A 368 -40.06 19.76 26.72
N GLU A 369 -40.75 18.65 26.43
CA GLU A 369 -41.24 17.73 27.45
C GLU A 369 -40.11 16.79 27.85
N GLY A 370 -39.44 17.07 28.98
CA GLY A 370 -38.48 16.15 29.60
C GLY A 370 -37.64 16.82 30.69
N PRO A 371 -37.40 16.17 31.84
CA PRO A 371 -36.61 16.75 32.93
C PRO A 371 -35.14 16.80 32.52
N VAL A 372 -34.58 18.02 32.55
CA VAL A 372 -33.15 18.27 32.32
C VAL A 372 -32.41 17.94 33.62
N GLU A 373 -31.59 16.89 33.59
CA GLU A 373 -30.58 16.67 34.63
C GLU A 373 -29.47 17.73 34.53
N GLU A 374 -29.05 18.16 35.71
CA GLU A 374 -28.14 19.27 36.00
C GLU A 374 -26.73 19.00 35.42
N VAL A 375 -26.38 19.72 34.36
CA VAL A 375 -25.01 19.75 33.82
C VAL A 375 -24.19 20.72 34.66
N VAL A 376 -23.25 20.17 35.42
CA VAL A 376 -22.24 20.91 36.19
C VAL A 376 -21.25 21.54 35.20
N GLU A 377 -21.21 22.87 35.15
CA GLU A 377 -20.17 23.63 34.45
C GLU A 377 -18.81 23.41 35.13
N ALA A 378 -17.86 22.79 34.40
CA ALA A 378 -16.46 22.74 34.79
C ALA A 378 -15.74 23.97 34.22
N THR A 379 -15.40 24.91 35.11
CA THR A 379 -14.57 26.07 34.81
C THR A 379 -13.13 25.63 34.55
N VAL A 380 -12.64 25.82 33.32
CA VAL A 380 -11.22 25.60 32.97
C VAL A 380 -10.47 26.93 33.16
N GLU A 381 -9.74 27.07 34.27
CA GLU A 381 -8.77 28.15 34.44
C GLU A 381 -7.53 27.88 33.56
N THR A 382 -7.36 28.70 32.53
CA THR A 382 -6.16 28.70 31.69
C THR A 382 -5.06 29.49 32.39
N THR A 383 -4.11 28.80 33.02
CA THR A 383 -2.92 29.46 33.59
C THR A 383 -1.84 29.57 32.53
N VAL A 384 -1.55 30.80 32.10
CA VAL A 384 -0.42 31.13 31.22
C VAL A 384 0.87 31.13 32.05
N VAL A 385 1.74 30.16 31.82
CA VAL A 385 3.09 30.12 32.41
C VAL A 385 4.08 30.76 31.45
N THR A 386 4.58 31.92 31.82
CA THR A 386 5.69 32.61 31.15
C THR A 386 7.00 32.10 31.73
N THR A 387 7.78 31.33 30.97
CA THR A 387 9.14 30.94 31.39
C THR A 387 10.15 32.01 30.97
N GLY A 388 10.58 32.83 31.94
CA GLY A 388 11.79 33.64 31.85
C GLY A 388 12.98 32.87 32.43
N GLY A 389 14.01 32.65 31.63
CA GLY A 389 15.26 32.03 32.06
C GLY A 389 16.25 33.07 32.61
N THR A 390 16.82 32.79 33.78
CA THR A 390 18.19 33.21 34.14
C THR A 390 18.77 32.34 35.26
N ALA A 391 19.97 31.85 34.96
CA ALA A 391 21.09 31.37 35.77
C ALA A 391 21.00 31.13 37.30
N ALA A 392 21.61 29.98 37.65
CA ALA A 392 22.48 29.67 38.81
C ALA A 392 21.88 29.57 40.22
N GLU A 393 21.97 28.37 40.81
CA GLU A 393 22.78 28.03 42.00
C GLU A 393 22.31 26.70 42.62
N THR A 394 23.26 25.81 42.89
CA THR A 394 23.11 24.63 43.77
C THR A 394 22.97 25.12 45.22
N PRO A 395 22.15 24.48 46.10
CA PRO A 395 22.77 23.55 47.04
C PRO A 395 21.92 22.33 47.46
N ALA A 396 22.67 21.25 47.65
CA ALA A 396 22.60 20.15 48.60
C ALA A 396 21.50 20.04 49.70
N VAL A 397 21.12 18.77 49.93
CA VAL A 397 20.73 18.08 51.18
C VAL A 397 19.30 18.27 51.74
N ASN A 398 18.49 17.20 51.69
CA ASN A 398 17.99 16.47 52.88
C ASN A 398 17.09 15.30 52.48
N GLU A 399 17.53 14.08 52.80
CA GLU A 399 16.66 12.99 53.31
C GLU A 399 16.01 13.47 54.64
N PRO A 400 14.83 12.98 55.10
CA PRO A 400 14.66 11.54 55.34
C PRO A 400 13.22 10.94 55.44
N VAL A 401 13.22 9.61 55.63
CA VAL A 401 12.25 8.76 56.36
C VAL A 401 10.82 8.55 55.80
N SER A 402 10.62 7.31 55.34
CA SER A 402 9.54 6.35 55.61
C SER A 402 8.24 6.81 56.30
N GLU A 403 7.08 6.53 55.67
CA GLU A 403 6.00 5.79 56.35
C GLU A 403 5.00 5.21 55.34
N ALA A 404 4.58 3.98 55.62
CA ALA A 404 3.65 3.19 54.83
C ALA A 404 2.20 3.48 55.25
N VAL A 405 1.28 3.56 54.29
CA VAL A 405 -0.13 3.23 54.52
C VAL A 405 -0.65 2.46 53.30
N ALA A 406 -0.99 1.19 53.54
CA ALA A 406 -1.73 0.35 52.62
C ALA A 406 -3.22 0.67 52.76
N GLU A 407 -3.87 1.08 51.68
CA GLU A 407 -5.33 1.09 51.59
C GLU A 407 -5.81 -0.13 50.81
N THR A 408 -6.72 -0.86 51.44
CA THR A 408 -7.41 -2.04 50.92
C THR A 408 -8.71 -1.57 50.28
N PRO A 409 -9.08 -1.97 49.06
CA PRO A 409 -10.44 -1.79 48.58
C PRO A 409 -11.30 -3.02 48.86
N ALA A 410 -12.58 -2.70 49.09
CA ALA A 410 -13.63 -3.52 49.64
C ALA A 410 -14.10 -4.68 48.74
N GLU A 411 -14.61 -5.70 49.42
CA GLU A 411 -15.44 -6.78 48.90
C GLU A 411 -16.65 -6.24 48.13
N ALA A 412 -16.87 -6.77 46.93
CA ALA A 412 -18.14 -6.70 46.22
C ALA A 412 -18.71 -8.12 46.10
N GLU A 413 -19.90 -8.30 46.67
CA GLU A 413 -20.68 -9.53 46.67
C GLU A 413 -21.12 -9.94 45.25
N VAL A 414 -20.95 -11.22 44.91
CA VAL A 414 -21.50 -11.85 43.70
C VAL A 414 -22.56 -12.87 44.13
N PRO A 415 -23.80 -12.84 43.60
CA PRO A 415 -24.80 -13.85 43.92
C PRO A 415 -24.58 -15.14 43.12
N ALA A 416 -24.73 -16.25 43.83
CA ALA A 416 -24.61 -17.62 43.36
C ALA A 416 -25.65 -17.97 42.27
N THR A 417 -25.20 -18.64 41.20
CA THR A 417 -26.07 -19.36 40.26
C THR A 417 -25.69 -20.84 40.22
N ALA A 418 -26.74 -21.66 40.18
CA ALA A 418 -26.80 -23.07 40.51
C ALA A 418 -25.97 -24.01 39.62
N THR A 419 -25.38 -25.01 40.27
CA THR A 419 -24.71 -26.19 39.71
C THR A 419 -25.72 -27.11 39.03
N GLN A 420 -25.48 -27.47 37.77
CA GLN A 420 -26.12 -28.61 37.11
C GLN A 420 -25.00 -29.55 36.61
N THR A 421 -24.85 -30.67 37.30
CA THR A 421 -23.92 -31.77 37.01
C THR A 421 -24.45 -32.59 35.83
N GLY A 422 -23.75 -32.51 34.69
CA GLY A 422 -23.92 -33.39 33.55
C GLY A 422 -22.62 -34.13 33.28
N GLU A 423 -22.62 -35.42 33.59
CA GLU A 423 -21.56 -36.40 33.38
C GLU A 423 -21.49 -36.80 31.90
N PRO A 424 -20.33 -36.74 31.22
CA PRO A 424 -20.16 -37.41 29.93
C PRO A 424 -19.38 -38.71 30.07
N ALA A 425 -19.97 -39.77 29.53
CA ALA A 425 -19.42 -41.11 29.38
C ALA A 425 -18.19 -41.12 28.48
N ALA A 426 -17.20 -41.93 28.88
CA ALA A 426 -16.01 -42.27 28.11
C ALA A 426 -16.34 -43.16 26.91
N PRO A 427 -15.71 -42.98 25.73
CA PRO A 427 -15.64 -44.01 24.72
C PRO A 427 -14.40 -44.90 24.90
N GLU A 428 -14.64 -46.19 24.67
CA GLU A 428 -13.70 -47.30 24.78
C GLU A 428 -12.49 -47.19 23.83
N ALA A 429 -11.36 -47.69 24.32
CA ALA A 429 -10.12 -47.84 23.59
C ALA A 429 -10.22 -48.94 22.53
N GLY A 430 -9.95 -48.60 21.27
CA GLY A 430 -9.71 -49.57 20.20
C GLY A 430 -8.22 -49.88 20.06
N GLU A 431 -7.89 -51.17 20.08
CA GLU A 431 -6.59 -51.76 19.75
C GLU A 431 -6.07 -51.35 18.35
N PRO A 432 -4.78 -51.00 18.20
CA PRO A 432 -4.16 -50.98 16.89
C PRO A 432 -3.54 -52.35 16.55
N ALA A 433 -3.96 -52.89 15.40
CA ALA A 433 -3.37 -54.04 14.75
C ALA A 433 -1.94 -53.72 14.26
N ALA A 434 -1.03 -54.66 14.52
CA ALA A 434 0.34 -54.67 14.03
C ALA A 434 0.39 -54.84 12.51
N ALA A 435 1.05 -53.90 11.82
CA ALA A 435 1.43 -54.04 10.42
C ALA A 435 2.94 -54.36 10.35
N GLU A 436 3.25 -55.41 9.60
CA GLU A 436 4.58 -55.99 9.43
C GLU A 436 5.56 -55.03 8.73
N ALA A 437 6.81 -55.11 9.18
CA ALA A 437 7.97 -54.44 8.62
C ALA A 437 8.37 -55.06 7.27
N GLY A 438 8.30 -54.27 6.20
CA GLY A 438 8.98 -54.52 4.94
C GLY A 438 10.41 -53.98 4.99
N ALA A 439 11.39 -54.86 4.79
CA ALA A 439 12.80 -54.52 4.67
C ALA A 439 13.12 -53.85 3.31
N PRO A 440 13.99 -52.84 3.24
CA PRO A 440 14.61 -52.44 1.99
C PRO A 440 15.96 -53.16 1.76
N ALA A 441 16.07 -53.73 0.56
CA ALA A 441 17.31 -54.18 -0.05
C ALA A 441 18.28 -53.00 -0.26
N GLY A 442 19.59 -53.26 -0.11
CA GLY A 442 20.63 -52.23 -0.07
C GLY A 442 20.98 -51.58 -1.41
N PRO A 443 21.85 -50.56 -1.40
CA PRO A 443 22.39 -49.96 -2.61
C PRO A 443 23.70 -50.62 -3.03
N GLY A 444 23.73 -51.06 -4.29
CA GLY A 444 24.95 -51.40 -5.02
C GLY A 444 25.74 -50.16 -5.43
N ALA A 445 27.05 -50.35 -5.54
CA ALA A 445 28.02 -49.38 -5.99
C ALA A 445 28.06 -49.23 -7.52
N SER A 446 28.26 -48.00 -8.00
CA SER A 446 28.88 -47.64 -9.30
C SER A 446 29.31 -46.17 -9.18
N SER A 447 30.59 -45.80 -9.05
CA SER A 447 31.64 -45.74 -10.09
C SER A 447 31.21 -44.96 -11.35
N ALA A 448 31.67 -43.69 -11.36
CA ALA A 448 32.27 -42.85 -12.41
C ALA A 448 32.03 -43.13 -13.90
N GLU A 449 31.69 -42.07 -14.65
CA GLU A 449 32.18 -41.70 -16.00
C GLU A 449 31.71 -40.25 -16.25
N GLU A 450 32.57 -39.24 -16.17
CA GLU A 450 33.41 -38.68 -17.24
C GLU A 450 32.60 -38.05 -18.40
N MET A 451 32.53 -36.72 -18.38
CA MET A 451 31.98 -35.87 -19.43
C MET A 451 32.95 -35.77 -20.61
N PRO A 452 32.43 -35.67 -21.84
CA PRO A 452 33.05 -34.85 -22.85
C PRO A 452 32.13 -33.73 -23.35
N ALA A 453 32.70 -32.54 -23.46
CA ALA A 453 32.16 -31.43 -24.24
C ALA A 453 32.04 -31.81 -25.72
N PRO A 454 31.21 -31.07 -26.49
CA PRO A 454 31.67 -30.71 -27.82
C PRO A 454 31.55 -29.22 -28.14
N ASP A 455 32.53 -28.85 -28.95
CA ASP A 455 32.89 -27.56 -29.50
C ASP A 455 32.04 -27.20 -30.75
N THR A 456 31.83 -25.90 -30.91
CA THR A 456 31.74 -25.10 -32.16
C THR A 456 31.04 -25.59 -33.45
N ALA A 457 29.99 -24.82 -33.80
CA ALA A 457 29.80 -24.04 -35.04
C ALA A 457 29.41 -24.69 -36.40
N ALA A 458 28.38 -24.06 -36.99
CA ALA A 458 28.15 -23.68 -38.39
C ALA A 458 26.94 -24.33 -39.12
N PRO A 459 26.32 -23.59 -40.07
CA PRO A 459 24.88 -23.63 -40.35
C PRO A 459 24.52 -24.32 -41.69
N ALA A 460 23.29 -24.79 -41.83
CA ALA A 460 22.66 -25.03 -43.13
C ALA A 460 21.14 -25.18 -43.06
N GLU A 461 20.50 -24.42 -43.94
CA GLU A 461 19.38 -24.81 -44.81
C GLU A 461 17.95 -25.01 -44.29
N ALA A 462 17.07 -24.33 -45.03
CA ALA A 462 15.63 -24.29 -44.95
C ALA A 462 14.96 -25.49 -45.64
N ALA A 463 13.75 -25.82 -45.15
CA ALA A 463 12.54 -26.33 -45.83
C ALA A 463 11.82 -27.38 -44.95
N PRO A 464 10.55 -27.74 -45.25
CA PRO A 464 9.37 -26.89 -45.43
C PRO A 464 8.20 -27.34 -44.51
N ALA A 465 7.09 -26.63 -44.64
CA ALA A 465 5.83 -26.81 -43.93
C ALA A 465 5.16 -28.19 -44.05
N GLU A 466 4.64 -28.70 -42.92
CA GLU A 466 3.53 -29.66 -42.80
C GLU A 466 2.72 -29.25 -41.56
N ALA A 467 1.47 -28.81 -41.75
CA ALA A 467 0.24 -29.61 -41.69
C ALA A 467 -0.42 -29.49 -40.30
N ALA A 468 -1.52 -28.73 -40.28
CA ALA A 468 -2.40 -28.52 -39.13
C ALA A 468 -3.13 -29.80 -38.71
N PRO A 469 -3.45 -29.98 -37.42
CA PRO A 469 -4.50 -30.91 -37.01
C PRO A 469 -5.84 -30.21 -36.81
N GLU A 470 -6.85 -31.02 -37.09
CA GLU A 470 -8.27 -30.76 -37.29
C GLU A 470 -8.99 -30.23 -36.04
N THR A 471 -9.97 -29.35 -36.29
CA THR A 471 -10.98 -28.88 -35.35
C THR A 471 -11.89 -30.02 -34.89
N GLU A 472 -11.84 -30.36 -33.60
CA GLU A 472 -12.80 -31.25 -32.96
C GLU A 472 -14.08 -30.47 -32.59
N THR A 473 -15.21 -30.93 -33.14
CA THR A 473 -16.53 -30.31 -32.97
C THR A 473 -17.17 -30.87 -31.70
N ALA A 474 -17.20 -30.08 -30.62
CA ALA A 474 -17.88 -30.44 -29.39
C ALA A 474 -19.41 -30.36 -29.57
N THR A 475 -20.07 -31.51 -29.41
CA THR A 475 -21.53 -31.68 -29.44
C THR A 475 -22.09 -31.38 -28.04
N ALA A 476 -23.01 -30.42 -27.93
CA ALA A 476 -23.72 -30.12 -26.69
C ALA A 476 -24.79 -31.19 -26.39
N PRO A 477 -24.96 -31.64 -25.13
CA PRO A 477 -26.05 -32.52 -24.75
C PRO A 477 -27.36 -31.75 -24.54
N ASP A 478 -28.39 -32.28 -25.18
CA ASP A 478 -29.80 -31.94 -25.04
C ASP A 478 -30.33 -32.36 -23.66
N THR A 479 -30.77 -31.39 -22.85
CA THR A 479 -31.48 -31.65 -21.59
C THR A 479 -32.87 -31.04 -21.65
N THR A 480 -33.83 -31.84 -22.12
CA THR A 480 -35.26 -31.58 -21.97
C THR A 480 -35.78 -32.31 -20.72
N GLY A 481 -36.22 -31.54 -19.71
CA GLY A 481 -36.90 -32.04 -18.51
C GLY A 481 -38.03 -31.08 -18.10
N PRO A 482 -39.22 -31.56 -17.70
CA PRO A 482 -40.43 -30.75 -17.69
C PRO A 482 -40.76 -30.12 -16.33
N GLY A 483 -41.37 -28.94 -16.36
CA GLY A 483 -42.39 -28.52 -15.39
C GLY A 483 -41.97 -27.50 -14.33
N ALA A 484 -42.18 -26.22 -14.63
CA ALA A 484 -42.34 -25.17 -13.62
C ALA A 484 -43.59 -24.32 -13.93
N PRO A 485 -44.41 -23.95 -12.92
CA PRO A 485 -45.68 -23.27 -13.12
C PRO A 485 -45.52 -21.78 -13.47
N ALA A 486 -46.43 -21.30 -14.31
CA ALA A 486 -46.51 -19.94 -14.81
C ALA A 486 -46.78 -18.91 -13.69
N PHE A 487 -45.98 -17.86 -13.65
CA PHE A 487 -46.29 -16.60 -12.95
C PHE A 487 -46.93 -15.60 -13.92
N PRO A 488 -47.88 -14.77 -13.47
CA PRO A 488 -48.57 -13.81 -14.34
C PRO A 488 -47.65 -12.65 -14.73
N VAL A 489 -47.72 -12.31 -16.01
CA VAL A 489 -47.09 -11.17 -16.66
C VAL A 489 -47.56 -9.87 -15.98
N SER A 490 -46.62 -9.14 -15.38
CA SER A 490 -46.84 -7.81 -14.82
C SER A 490 -46.66 -6.73 -15.89
N ALA A 491 -47.30 -5.59 -15.64
CA ALA A 491 -47.78 -4.59 -16.59
C ALA A 491 -46.70 -3.88 -17.44
N ALA A 492 -47.17 -3.40 -18.59
CA ALA A 492 -46.44 -2.52 -19.50
C ALA A 492 -45.96 -1.22 -18.82
N PRO A 493 -44.81 -0.66 -19.24
CA PRO A 493 -44.29 0.59 -18.69
C PRO A 493 -45.18 1.78 -19.08
N VAL A 494 -45.47 2.61 -18.07
CA VAL A 494 -46.12 3.92 -18.23
C VAL A 494 -45.09 4.90 -18.81
N PRO A 495 -45.42 5.70 -19.85
CA PRO A 495 -44.50 6.70 -20.37
C PRO A 495 -44.31 7.84 -19.35
N GLU A 496 -43.05 8.13 -19.03
CA GLU A 496 -42.67 9.29 -18.22
C GLU A 496 -42.98 10.61 -18.94
N PRO A 497 -43.41 11.66 -18.22
CA PRO A 497 -43.61 12.98 -18.80
C PRO A 497 -42.27 13.66 -19.12
N PRO A 498 -42.22 14.52 -20.16
CA PRO A 498 -41.00 15.24 -20.52
C PRO A 498 -40.62 16.26 -19.45
N VAL A 499 -39.40 16.12 -18.92
CA VAL A 499 -38.76 17.13 -18.06
C VAL A 499 -38.32 18.30 -18.95
N PRO A 500 -38.64 19.56 -18.60
CA PRO A 500 -38.20 20.71 -19.39
C PRO A 500 -36.69 20.90 -19.26
N ALA A 501 -36.02 20.99 -20.40
CA ALA A 501 -34.60 21.34 -20.50
C ALA A 501 -34.38 22.76 -19.96
N ALA A 502 -33.81 22.87 -18.76
CA ALA A 502 -33.18 24.09 -18.29
C ALA A 502 -31.83 24.22 -18.98
N ALA A 503 -31.71 25.17 -19.90
CA ALA A 503 -30.45 25.58 -20.50
C ALA A 503 -29.57 26.23 -19.42
N MET A 504 -28.74 25.45 -18.75
CA MET A 504 -27.57 25.98 -18.06
C MET A 504 -26.49 26.23 -19.12
N GLN A 505 -26.12 27.50 -19.28
CA GLN A 505 -24.94 27.88 -20.05
C GLN A 505 -23.72 27.34 -19.30
N ALA A 506 -23.09 26.31 -19.87
CA ALA A 506 -21.74 25.93 -19.52
C ALA A 506 -20.83 27.11 -19.89
N GLY A 507 -20.32 27.81 -18.87
CA GLY A 507 -19.21 28.73 -19.07
C GLY A 507 -18.00 27.94 -19.53
N GLU A 508 -17.32 28.44 -20.56
CA GLU A 508 -16.07 27.89 -21.09
C GLU A 508 -15.04 27.84 -19.94
N GLY A 509 -14.83 26.64 -19.39
CA GLY A 509 -13.71 26.37 -18.49
C GLY A 509 -12.39 26.44 -19.25
N PRO A 510 -11.27 26.76 -18.58
CA PRO A 510 -9.96 26.81 -19.21
C PRO A 510 -9.61 25.45 -19.79
N THR A 511 -9.54 25.37 -21.11
CA THR A 511 -9.02 24.22 -21.85
C THR A 511 -7.50 24.25 -21.80
N SER A 512 -6.92 24.07 -20.63
CA SER A 512 -5.48 23.80 -20.49
C SER A 512 -5.22 22.36 -20.91
N ARG A 513 -5.17 22.13 -22.23
CA ARG A 513 -4.62 20.90 -22.79
C ARG A 513 -3.11 20.96 -22.59
N HIS A 514 -2.62 20.26 -21.57
CA HIS A 514 -1.20 19.94 -21.46
C HIS A 514 -0.85 18.90 -22.53
N MET A 515 -0.45 19.38 -23.71
CA MET A 515 0.32 18.58 -24.64
C MET A 515 1.72 18.46 -24.03
N ALA A 516 2.13 17.25 -23.64
CA ALA A 516 3.51 17.02 -23.25
C ALA A 516 4.41 17.46 -24.42
N GLY A 517 5.15 18.55 -24.22
CA GLY A 517 6.22 18.95 -25.12
C GLY A 517 7.27 17.83 -25.20
N PRO A 518 8.10 17.80 -26.26
CA PRO A 518 9.23 16.88 -26.31
C PRO A 518 10.09 17.04 -25.05
N ALA A 519 10.46 15.93 -24.42
CA ALA A 519 11.27 15.92 -23.21
C ALA A 519 12.50 16.83 -23.38
N PRO A 520 12.83 17.69 -22.38
CA PRO A 520 14.01 18.52 -22.45
C PRO A 520 15.25 17.63 -22.58
N VAL A 521 16.05 17.89 -23.60
CA VAL A 521 17.33 17.19 -23.80
C VAL A 521 18.28 17.64 -22.69
N LEU A 522 18.63 16.73 -21.79
CA LEU A 522 19.68 16.99 -20.79
C LEU A 522 20.97 17.42 -21.51
N PRO A 523 21.67 18.46 -21.02
CA PRO A 523 22.90 18.90 -21.65
C PRO A 523 23.94 17.77 -21.63
N GLU A 524 24.65 17.60 -22.74
CA GLU A 524 25.63 16.54 -22.93
C GLU A 524 26.69 16.59 -21.81
N GLY A 525 26.74 15.55 -20.98
CA GLY A 525 27.62 15.46 -19.80
C GLY A 525 26.96 15.74 -18.44
N ALA A 526 25.66 16.06 -18.40
CA ALA A 526 24.93 16.10 -17.14
C ALA A 526 24.90 14.71 -16.49
N ARG A 527 25.14 14.65 -15.19
CA ARG A 527 25.18 13.40 -14.42
C ARG A 527 24.47 13.58 -13.09
N PHE A 528 23.78 12.55 -12.64
CA PHE A 528 23.21 12.53 -11.30
C PHE A 528 24.27 12.04 -10.31
N ARG A 529 24.44 12.75 -9.19
CA ARG A 529 25.23 12.26 -8.07
C ARG A 529 24.42 11.17 -7.35
N GLY A 530 25.08 10.33 -6.54
CA GLY A 530 24.42 9.23 -5.81
C GLY A 530 23.36 9.67 -4.78
N ASP A 531 23.19 10.97 -4.57
CA ASP A 531 22.12 11.58 -3.77
C ASP A 531 20.93 12.09 -4.62
N GLY A 532 20.92 11.79 -5.92
CA GLY A 532 19.87 12.23 -6.85
C GLY A 532 20.01 13.67 -7.35
N THR A 533 21.06 14.40 -6.93
CA THR A 533 21.27 15.77 -7.41
C THR A 533 21.78 15.75 -8.87
N LEU A 534 21.08 16.47 -9.76
CA LEU A 534 21.56 16.70 -11.13
C LEU A 534 22.79 17.63 -11.09
N ILE A 535 23.95 17.12 -11.47
CA ILE A 535 25.15 17.92 -11.70
C ILE A 535 25.18 18.32 -13.18
N ARG A 536 25.15 19.63 -13.45
CA ARG A 536 25.38 20.13 -14.81
C ARG A 536 26.90 20.21 -15.06
N PRO A 537 27.36 20.04 -16.31
CA PRO A 537 28.79 20.10 -16.63
C PRO A 537 29.48 21.39 -16.16
N GLU A 538 28.73 22.49 -16.08
CA GLU A 538 29.18 23.80 -15.62
C GLU A 538 29.38 23.91 -14.10
N ASP A 539 28.73 23.05 -13.31
CA ASP A 539 28.86 22.99 -11.85
C ASP A 539 30.09 22.19 -11.40
N ASP A 540 30.63 21.31 -12.26
CA ASP A 540 31.86 20.54 -12.01
C ASP A 540 33.15 21.38 -12.17
N ALA A 541 33.05 22.63 -12.65
CA ALA A 541 34.19 23.51 -12.88
C ALA A 541 34.58 24.41 -11.69
N GLN A 542 33.88 24.27 -10.55
CA GLN A 542 34.14 24.98 -9.28
C GLN A 542 34.57 24.00 -8.20
#